data_AF-A0A351CXH4-F1
#
_entry.id   AF-A0A351CXH4-F1
#
_cell.length_a   1.000
_cell.length_b   1.000
_cell.length_c   1.000
_cell.angle_alpha   90.00
_cell.angle_beta   90.00
_cell.angle_gamma   90.00
#
_symmetry.space_group_name_H-M   'P 1'
#
loop_
_entity.id
_entity.type
_entity.pdbx_description
1 polymer ?
#
loop_
_entity_poly.entity_id
_entity_poly.type
_entity_poly.pdbx_seq_one_letter_code
_entity_poly.pdbx_strand_id
1 'polypeptide(L)'
;MQFGPQKVSFRARNLILLATIMVQACATNPVTGKQDFVMMSEQQEVSLGKSYHQQVLKEYSVYQEPGLQAYVDRIGQDLAAKSHRPHLNWTFTLLDSPEVNAFATPGGYVYITRGIMAYMQDEADLAGVIGHEIGHVTARHSVR
;
A
#
# COMPACT_ATOMS: atom_id res chain seq x y z
N MET A 1 55.35 37.62 21.15
CA MET A 1 54.31 37.30 20.15
C MET A 1 53.03 37.04 20.90
N GLN A 2 52.04 37.93 20.80
CA GLN A 2 50.85 37.94 21.67
C GLN A 2 49.62 37.66 20.80
N PHE A 3 48.98 36.51 21.01
CA PHE A 3 47.75 36.13 20.32
C PHE A 3 46.55 36.62 21.15
N GLY A 4 45.82 37.61 20.62
CA GLY A 4 44.53 38.03 21.15
C GLY A 4 43.38 37.20 20.56
N PRO A 5 42.23 37.07 21.25
CA PRO A 5 41.12 36.24 20.79
C PRO A 5 40.35 36.90 19.63
N GLN A 6 40.12 36.17 18.55
CA GLN A 6 39.23 36.60 17.46
C GLN A 6 37.76 36.50 17.91
N LYS A 7 37.05 37.63 17.89
CA LYS A 7 35.59 37.65 18.09
C LYS A 7 34.91 37.19 16.80
N VAL A 8 34.35 35.99 16.80
CA VAL A 8 33.48 35.51 15.71
C VAL A 8 32.14 36.24 15.80
N SER A 9 31.93 37.21 14.92
CA SER A 9 30.64 37.92 14.79
C SER A 9 29.71 37.08 13.90
N PHE A 10 28.83 36.30 14.53
CA PHE A 10 27.74 35.62 13.82
C PHE A 10 26.69 36.66 13.42
N ARG A 11 26.74 37.11 12.15
CA ARG A 11 25.69 37.95 11.57
C ARG A 11 24.39 37.15 11.47
N ALA A 12 23.39 37.55 12.26
CA ALA A 12 22.04 36.97 12.32
C ALA A 12 21.27 36.91 10.97
N ARG A 13 21.83 37.49 9.89
CA ARG A 13 21.23 37.48 8.55
C ARG A 13 21.20 36.10 7.88
N ASN A 14 22.04 35.16 8.31
CA ASN A 14 22.10 33.82 7.70
C ASN A 14 21.15 32.79 8.36
N LEU A 15 20.52 33.10 9.49
CA LEU A 15 19.57 32.18 10.13
C LEU A 15 18.16 32.24 9.51
N ILE A 16 17.80 33.35 8.84
CA ILE A 16 16.45 33.54 8.29
C ILE A 16 16.27 32.80 6.96
N LEU A 17 17.35 32.48 6.24
CA LEU A 17 17.24 31.83 4.93
C LEU A 17 17.05 30.30 5.00
N LEU A 18 17.33 29.66 6.14
CA LEU A 18 17.18 28.20 6.28
C LEU A 18 15.76 27.76 6.68
N ALA A 19 14.90 28.68 7.13
CA ALA A 19 13.58 28.33 7.67
C ALA A 19 12.46 28.20 6.62
N THR A 20 12.72 28.59 5.36
CA THR A 20 11.64 28.78 4.37
C THR A 20 11.48 27.64 3.35
N ILE A 21 12.26 26.55 3.44
CA ILE A 21 12.24 25.43 2.47
C ILE A 21 11.61 24.16 3.07
N MET A 22 10.53 24.28 3.85
CA MET A 22 9.92 23.14 4.57
C MET A 22 8.40 23.02 4.37
N VAL A 23 7.87 23.53 3.27
CA VAL A 23 6.48 23.24 2.91
C VAL A 23 6.44 23.22 1.40
N GLN A 24 6.43 22.03 0.78
CA GLN A 24 5.72 21.68 -0.48
C GLN A 24 5.87 20.18 -0.73
N ALA A 25 5.21 19.38 0.11
CA ALA A 25 4.93 17.98 -0.22
C ALA A 25 3.40 17.81 -0.20
N CYS A 26 2.73 18.37 -1.21
CA CYS A 26 1.31 18.13 -1.45
C CYS A 26 1.16 16.71 -2.03
N ALA A 27 0.85 15.74 -1.17
CA ALA A 27 0.51 14.38 -1.62
C ALA A 27 -0.88 14.41 -2.28
N THR A 28 -0.93 14.12 -3.58
CA THR A 28 -2.17 13.98 -4.35
C THR A 28 -2.58 12.51 -4.40
N ASN A 29 -3.86 12.24 -4.23
CA ASN A 29 -4.39 10.89 -4.40
C ASN A 29 -4.30 10.49 -5.89
N PRO A 30 -3.58 9.42 -6.24
CA PRO A 30 -3.37 9.05 -7.64
C PRO A 30 -4.66 8.59 -8.34
N VAL A 31 -5.70 8.21 -7.58
CA VAL A 31 -6.99 7.75 -8.11
C VAL A 31 -7.99 8.89 -8.27
N THR A 32 -8.10 9.79 -7.28
CA THR A 32 -9.13 10.84 -7.29
C THR A 32 -8.62 12.21 -7.75
N GLY A 33 -7.30 12.40 -7.79
CA GLY A 33 -6.66 13.70 -8.08
C GLY A 33 -6.85 14.76 -6.97
N LYS A 34 -7.49 14.41 -5.85
CA LYS A 34 -7.72 15.32 -4.71
C LYS A 34 -6.52 15.35 -3.77
N GLN A 35 -6.39 16.46 -3.03
CA GLN A 35 -5.43 16.58 -1.92
C GLN A 35 -5.94 15.71 -0.76
N ASP A 36 -5.37 14.52 -0.62
CA ASP A 36 -5.68 13.61 0.47
C ASP A 36 -4.47 13.55 1.39
N PHE A 37 -4.65 14.04 2.61
CA PHE A 37 -3.60 14.09 3.62
C PHE A 37 -3.39 12.69 4.23
N VAL A 38 -2.71 11.81 3.49
CA VAL A 38 -2.15 10.57 4.05
C VAL A 38 -0.76 10.91 4.59
N MET A 39 -0.66 11.08 5.91
CA MET A 39 0.61 11.43 6.60
C MET A 39 1.64 10.30 6.56
N MET A 40 1.23 9.08 6.19
CA MET A 40 2.08 7.91 6.09
C MET A 40 2.79 7.83 4.73
N SER A 41 4.12 7.67 4.74
CA SER A 41 4.88 7.43 3.52
C SER A 41 4.55 6.05 2.93
N GLU A 42 4.84 5.86 1.64
CA GLU A 42 4.64 4.55 1.00
C GLU A 42 5.47 3.44 1.65
N GLN A 43 6.71 3.75 2.07
CA GLN A 43 7.57 2.78 2.76
C GLN A 43 6.99 2.36 4.12
N GLN A 44 6.41 3.30 4.86
CA GLN A 44 5.72 3.00 6.12
C GLN A 44 4.47 2.15 5.87
N GLU A 45 3.70 2.47 4.82
CA GLU A 45 2.53 1.69 4.41
C GLU A 45 2.90 0.24 4.07
N VAL A 46 3.96 0.03 3.29
CA VAL A 46 4.45 -1.30 2.92
C VAL A 46 4.93 -2.08 4.16
N SER A 47 5.63 -1.42 5.08
CA SER A 47 6.09 -2.04 6.34
C SER A 47 4.90 -2.47 7.23
N LEU A 48 3.87 -1.63 7.31
CA LEU A 48 2.63 -1.93 8.02
C LEU A 48 1.89 -3.10 7.36
N GLY A 49 1.77 -3.08 6.04
CA GLY A 49 1.21 -4.16 5.23
C GLY A 49 1.86 -5.50 5.51
N LYS A 50 3.19 -5.55 5.51
CA LYS A 50 3.94 -6.77 5.84
C LYS A 50 3.61 -7.28 7.23
N SER A 51 3.47 -6.39 8.21
CA SER A 51 3.10 -6.76 9.59
C SER A 51 1.68 -7.34 9.66
N TYR A 52 0.72 -6.72 8.96
CA TYR A 52 -0.65 -7.25 8.88
C TYR A 52 -0.72 -8.57 8.11
N HIS A 53 0.07 -8.76 7.06
CA HIS A 53 0.12 -10.03 6.37
C HIS A 53 0.52 -11.18 7.30
N GLN A 54 1.50 -10.95 8.19
CA GLN A 54 1.87 -11.95 9.20
C GLN A 54 0.75 -12.22 10.22
N GLN A 55 -0.13 -11.25 10.48
CA GLN A 55 -1.29 -11.44 11.35
C GLN A 55 -2.40 -12.21 10.64
N VAL A 56 -2.69 -11.86 9.38
CA VAL A 56 -3.67 -12.57 8.55
C VAL A 56 -3.29 -14.04 8.42
N LEU A 57 -2.02 -14.37 8.19
CA LEU A 57 -1.56 -15.76 8.08
C LEU A 57 -1.56 -16.54 9.41
N LYS A 58 -1.74 -15.86 10.55
CA LYS A 58 -1.96 -16.53 11.85
C LYS A 58 -3.44 -16.85 12.07
N GLU A 59 -4.31 -16.00 11.55
CA GLU A 59 -5.77 -16.13 11.68
C GLU A 59 -6.34 -17.08 10.62
N TYR A 60 -5.84 -16.98 9.40
CA TYR A 60 -6.29 -17.75 8.25
C TYR A 60 -5.17 -18.66 7.73
N SER A 61 -5.51 -19.92 7.49
CA SER A 61 -4.66 -20.82 6.72
C SER A 61 -4.69 -20.48 5.23
N VAL A 62 -3.56 -20.62 4.55
CA VAL A 62 -3.51 -20.56 3.08
C VAL A 62 -4.16 -21.82 2.51
N TYR A 63 -5.01 -21.65 1.50
CA TYR A 63 -5.64 -22.77 0.82
C TYR A 63 -4.64 -23.55 0.00
N GLN A 64 -4.54 -24.86 0.26
CA GLN A 64 -3.49 -25.73 -0.27
C GLN A 64 -3.80 -26.26 -1.68
N GLU A 65 -4.15 -25.35 -2.60
CA GLU A 65 -4.43 -25.65 -4.00
C GLU A 65 -3.55 -24.78 -4.92
N PRO A 66 -2.33 -25.25 -5.27
CA PRO A 66 -1.36 -24.44 -6.00
C PRO A 66 -1.87 -23.94 -7.36
N GLY A 67 -2.70 -24.74 -8.05
CA GLY A 67 -3.29 -24.36 -9.32
C GLY A 67 -4.25 -23.17 -9.20
N LEU A 68 -5.11 -23.18 -8.18
CA LEU A 68 -6.04 -22.08 -7.91
C LEU A 68 -5.30 -20.84 -7.40
N GLN A 69 -4.31 -21.02 -6.53
CA GLN A 69 -3.47 -19.92 -6.07
C GLN A 69 -2.73 -19.24 -7.23
N ALA A 70 -2.17 -20.02 -8.17
CA ALA A 70 -1.50 -19.47 -9.36
C ALA A 70 -2.50 -18.76 -10.29
N TYR A 71 -3.72 -19.28 -10.42
CA TYR A 71 -4.77 -18.67 -11.22
C TYR A 71 -5.21 -17.30 -10.66
N VAL A 72 -5.46 -17.23 -9.35
CA VAL A 72 -5.80 -15.98 -8.65
C VAL A 72 -4.65 -14.97 -8.75
N ASP A 73 -3.41 -15.41 -8.54
CA ASP A 73 -2.24 -14.53 -8.66
C ASP A 73 -2.09 -14.00 -10.08
N ARG A 74 -2.21 -14.83 -11.12
CA ARG A 74 -2.16 -14.38 -12.53
C ARG A 74 -3.15 -13.26 -12.81
N ILE A 75 -4.43 -13.45 -12.46
CA ILE A 75 -5.48 -12.44 -12.67
C ILE A 75 -5.16 -11.17 -11.87
N GLY A 76 -4.76 -11.34 -10.60
CA GLY A 76 -4.40 -10.25 -9.72
C GLY A 76 -3.27 -9.39 -10.28
N GLN A 77 -2.18 -10.01 -10.71
CA GLN A 77 -1.03 -9.32 -11.29
C GLN A 77 -1.39 -8.60 -12.60
N ASP A 78 -2.18 -9.24 -13.47
CA ASP A 78 -2.64 -8.66 -14.74
C ASP A 78 -3.53 -7.42 -14.55
N LEU A 79 -4.31 -7.37 -13.47
CA LEU A 79 -5.12 -6.22 -13.09
C LEU A 79 -4.28 -5.14 -12.39
N ALA A 80 -3.41 -5.55 -11.47
CA ALA A 80 -2.53 -4.66 -10.72
C ALA A 80 -1.58 -3.87 -11.63
N ALA A 81 -1.07 -4.50 -12.70
CA ALA A 81 -0.24 -3.85 -13.71
C ALA A 81 -0.96 -2.71 -14.47
N LYS A 82 -2.29 -2.70 -14.48
CA LYS A 82 -3.13 -1.66 -15.11
C LYS A 82 -3.67 -0.65 -14.10
N SER A 83 -3.32 -0.81 -12.82
CA SER A 83 -3.79 0.04 -11.73
C SER A 83 -3.02 1.36 -11.65
N HIS A 84 -3.43 2.25 -10.74
CA HIS A 84 -2.71 3.50 -10.45
C HIS A 84 -1.42 3.30 -9.63
N ARG A 85 -1.09 2.06 -9.23
CA ARG A 85 0.17 1.70 -8.53
C ARG A 85 0.79 0.44 -9.14
N PRO A 86 1.21 0.47 -10.42
CA PRO A 86 1.67 -0.73 -11.13
C PRO A 86 3.03 -1.25 -10.66
N HIS A 87 3.78 -0.45 -9.88
CA HIS A 87 5.10 -0.80 -9.37
C HIS A 87 5.10 -1.22 -7.88
N LEU A 88 3.93 -1.27 -7.25
CA LEU A 88 3.80 -1.83 -5.90
C LEU A 88 4.01 -3.35 -5.96
N ASN A 89 4.62 -3.94 -4.93
CA ASN A 89 4.77 -5.38 -4.85
C ASN A 89 3.46 -6.03 -4.41
N TRP A 90 2.65 -6.47 -5.36
CA TRP A 90 1.34 -7.07 -5.09
C TRP A 90 1.46 -8.53 -4.67
N THR A 91 0.70 -8.91 -3.67
CA THR A 91 0.59 -10.30 -3.18
C THR A 91 -0.87 -10.68 -3.09
N PHE A 92 -1.26 -11.70 -3.85
CA PHE A 92 -2.61 -12.26 -3.83
C PHE A 92 -2.59 -13.60 -3.09
N THR A 93 -3.43 -13.77 -2.08
CA THR A 93 -3.45 -15.01 -1.28
C THR A 93 -4.86 -15.57 -1.22
N LEU A 94 -4.98 -16.85 -1.59
CA LEU A 94 -6.20 -17.62 -1.44
C LEU A 94 -6.22 -18.24 -0.03
N LEU A 95 -7.18 -17.84 0.78
CA LEU A 95 -7.36 -18.26 2.16
C LEU A 95 -8.35 -19.43 2.26
N ASP A 96 -8.02 -20.42 3.07
CA ASP A 96 -8.93 -21.52 3.39
C ASP A 96 -9.91 -21.10 4.48
N SER A 97 -10.91 -20.33 4.06
CA SER A 97 -12.04 -19.93 4.89
C SER A 97 -13.34 -20.15 4.11
N PRO A 98 -14.39 -20.68 4.75
CA PRO A 98 -15.72 -20.80 4.13
C PRO A 98 -16.48 -19.47 4.10
N GLU A 99 -15.96 -18.41 4.71
CA GLU A 99 -16.58 -17.08 4.67
C GLU A 99 -16.67 -16.56 3.25
N VAL A 100 -17.72 -15.80 2.94
CA VAL A 100 -17.88 -15.13 1.64
C VAL A 100 -17.25 -13.75 1.76
N ASN A 101 -15.94 -13.68 1.58
CA ASN A 101 -15.19 -12.44 1.77
C ASN A 101 -13.98 -12.28 0.82
N ALA A 102 -13.64 -11.04 0.53
CA ALA A 102 -12.35 -10.62 -0.03
C ALA A 102 -11.98 -9.29 0.62
N PHE A 103 -10.69 -9.07 0.85
CA PHE A 103 -10.22 -7.85 1.49
C PHE A 103 -8.77 -7.55 1.14
N ALA A 104 -8.36 -6.30 1.33
CA ALA A 104 -6.98 -5.89 1.18
C ALA A 104 -6.40 -5.26 2.45
N THR A 105 -5.09 -5.40 2.63
CA THR A 105 -4.32 -4.65 3.62
C THR A 105 -3.33 -3.70 2.93
N PRO A 106 -2.77 -2.70 3.65
CA PRO A 106 -1.86 -1.73 3.06
C PRO A 106 -0.68 -2.40 2.34
N GLY A 107 -0.07 -1.70 1.39
CA GLY A 107 1.19 -2.18 0.79
C GLY A 107 1.06 -3.29 -0.26
N GLY A 108 -0.16 -3.58 -0.75
CA GLY A 108 -0.35 -4.44 -1.93
C GLY A 108 -0.79 -5.87 -1.64
N TYR A 109 -1.25 -6.16 -0.41
CA TYR A 109 -1.75 -7.49 -0.07
C TYR A 109 -3.26 -7.58 -0.28
N VAL A 110 -3.69 -8.56 -1.06
CA VAL A 110 -5.11 -8.84 -1.36
C VAL A 110 -5.39 -10.30 -1.02
N TYR A 111 -6.50 -10.53 -0.33
CA TYR A 111 -6.90 -11.84 0.18
C TYR A 111 -8.27 -12.21 -0.37
N ILE A 112 -8.37 -13.44 -0.86
CA ILE A 112 -9.59 -14.01 -1.40
C ILE A 112 -9.88 -15.26 -0.59
N THR A 113 -11.10 -15.42 -0.09
CA THR A 113 -11.49 -16.63 0.66
C THR A 113 -11.98 -17.74 -0.28
N ARG A 114 -11.79 -19.01 0.08
CA ARG A 114 -12.41 -20.13 -0.64
C ARG A 114 -13.94 -20.00 -0.69
N GLY A 115 -14.56 -19.46 0.36
CA GLY A 115 -16.01 -19.28 0.41
C GLY A 115 -16.52 -18.33 -0.66
N ILE A 116 -15.87 -17.18 -0.91
CA ILE A 116 -16.31 -16.27 -1.99
C ILE A 116 -16.13 -16.90 -3.38
N MET A 117 -15.08 -17.69 -3.59
CA MET A 117 -14.83 -18.40 -4.86
C MET A 117 -15.98 -19.33 -5.25
N ALA A 118 -16.68 -19.92 -4.27
CA ALA A 118 -17.79 -20.83 -4.53
C ALA A 118 -19.04 -20.15 -5.11
N TYR A 119 -19.11 -18.82 -5.09
CA TYR A 119 -20.23 -18.03 -5.63
C TYR A 119 -19.92 -17.41 -7.00
N MET A 120 -18.67 -17.49 -7.47
CA MET A 120 -18.27 -16.92 -8.75
C MET A 120 -18.69 -17.84 -9.90
N GLN A 121 -19.35 -17.28 -10.91
CA GLN A 121 -19.82 -18.05 -12.06
C GLN A 121 -18.76 -18.14 -13.16
N ASP A 122 -17.92 -17.11 -13.26
CA ASP A 122 -16.87 -17.02 -14.27
C ASP A 122 -15.65 -16.21 -13.78
N GLU A 123 -14.65 -16.07 -14.66
CA GLU A 123 -13.43 -15.29 -14.40
C GLU A 123 -13.71 -13.80 -14.20
N ALA A 124 -14.79 -13.27 -14.81
CA ALA A 124 -15.12 -11.85 -14.73
C ALA A 124 -15.61 -11.46 -13.33
N ASP A 125 -16.38 -12.34 -12.66
CA ASP A 125 -16.76 -12.16 -11.25
C ASP A 125 -15.51 -12.06 -10.35
N LEU A 126 -14.57 -12.98 -10.51
CA LEU A 126 -13.31 -12.97 -9.77
C LEU A 126 -12.50 -11.70 -10.04
N ALA A 127 -12.35 -11.34 -11.32
CA ALA A 127 -11.63 -10.14 -11.73
C ALA A 127 -12.29 -8.85 -11.19
N GLY A 128 -13.62 -8.81 -11.12
CA GLY A 128 -14.36 -7.70 -10.53
C GLY A 128 -14.07 -7.53 -9.04
N VAL A 129 -14.09 -8.63 -8.27
CA VAL A 129 -13.75 -8.62 -6.84
C VAL A 129 -12.28 -8.22 -6.61
N ILE A 130 -11.33 -8.82 -7.32
CA ILE A 130 -9.91 -8.45 -7.18
C ILE A 130 -9.70 -6.99 -7.60
N GLY A 131 -10.33 -6.54 -8.69
CA GLY A 131 -10.27 -5.15 -9.15
C GLY A 131 -10.80 -4.15 -8.12
N HIS A 132 -11.88 -4.51 -7.41
CA HIS A 132 -12.41 -3.71 -6.29
C HIS A 132 -11.37 -3.55 -5.18
N GLU A 133 -10.75 -4.64 -4.75
CA GLU A 133 -9.74 -4.63 -3.69
C GLU A 133 -8.46 -3.87 -4.10
N ILE A 134 -8.01 -4.01 -5.34
CA ILE A 134 -6.92 -3.20 -5.92
C ILE A 134 -7.29 -1.70 -5.87
N GLY A 135 -8.56 -1.36 -6.12
CA GLY A 135 -9.07 0.00 -5.98
C GLY A 135 -8.87 0.56 -4.57
N HIS A 136 -9.15 -0.23 -3.53
CA HIS A 136 -8.95 0.19 -2.14
C HIS A 136 -7.47 0.45 -1.80
N VAL A 137 -6.56 -0.42 -2.26
CA VAL A 137 -5.12 -0.25 -2.03
C VAL A 137 -4.56 0.93 -2.82
N THR A 138 -4.97 1.10 -4.07
CA THR A 138 -4.49 2.23 -4.90
C THR A 138 -4.94 3.58 -4.37
N ALA A 139 -6.16 3.66 -3.83
CA ALA A 139 -6.67 4.85 -3.17
C ALA A 139 -6.17 5.03 -1.73
N ARG A 140 -5.32 4.10 -1.24
CA ARG A 140 -4.75 4.08 0.12
C ARG A 140 -5.81 4.16 1.22
N HIS A 141 -6.99 3.57 1.01
CA HIS A 141 -8.11 3.67 1.95
C HIS A 141 -7.80 3.11 3.35
N SER A 142 -6.96 2.07 3.44
CA SER A 142 -6.63 1.42 4.71
C SER A 142 -5.70 2.23 5.63
N VAL A 143 -5.06 3.31 5.12
CA VAL A 143 -4.10 4.14 5.89
C VAL A 143 -4.49 5.62 5.91
N ARG A 144 -5.72 5.90 5.53
CA ARG A 144 -6.33 7.22 5.53
C ARG A 144 -7.04 7.48 6.85
#